data_AF-A0A9E3V2P3-F1
#
_entry.id   AF-A0A9E3V2P3-F1
#
_cell.length_a   1.000
_cell.length_b   1.000
_cell.length_c   1.000
_cell.angle_alpha   90.00
_cell.angle_beta   90.00
_cell.angle_gamma   90.00
#
_symmetry.space_group_name_H-M   'P 1'
#
loop_
_entity.id
_entity.type
_entity.pdbx_description
1 polymer ?
#
loop_
_entity_poly.entity_id
_entity_poly.type
_entity_poly.pdbx_seq_one_letter_code
_entity_poly.pdbx_strand_id
1 'polypeptide(L)' 'MVLPAGVALPEGAEVVVIVPESEPTKVEAPGIWAKLADLGRWAETLPSDLPPDLAENHDHYLHGLPRRR' A
#
# COMPACT_ATOMS: atom_id res chain seq x y z
N MET A 1 13.42 -4.49 -18.16
CA MET A 1 14.32 -4.56 -19.33
C MET A 1 14.89 -5.96 -19.37
N VAL A 2 14.72 -6.69 -20.46
CA VAL A 2 15.21 -8.08 -20.63
C VAL A 2 16.10 -8.10 -21.86
N LEU A 3 17.23 -8.81 -21.81
CA LEU A 3 18.10 -8.97 -22.98
C LEU A 3 17.33 -9.68 -24.10
N PRO A 4 17.49 -9.26 -25.37
CA PRO A 4 16.88 -9.94 -26.51
C PRO A 4 17.25 -11.43 -26.54
N ALA A 5 16.35 -12.26 -27.07
CA ALA A 5 16.65 -13.67 -27.27
C ALA A 5 17.81 -13.84 -28.26
N GLY A 6 18.83 -14.62 -27.87
CA GLY A 6 19.99 -14.92 -28.72
C GLY A 6 21.26 -14.10 -28.44
N VAL A 7 21.29 -13.29 -27.37
CA VAL A 7 22.53 -12.62 -26.95
C VAL A 7 23.50 -13.66 -26.37
N ALA A 8 24.62 -13.90 -27.07
CA ALA A 8 25.71 -14.73 -26.59
C ALA A 8 26.69 -13.88 -25.77
N LEU A 9 26.68 -14.05 -24.45
CA LEU A 9 27.67 -13.46 -23.55
C LEU A 9 28.75 -14.51 -23.25
N PRO A 10 30.04 -14.23 -23.52
CA PRO A 10 31.10 -15.15 -23.16
C PRO A 10 31.19 -15.29 -21.64
N GLU A 11 31.68 -16.44 -21.19
CA GLU A 11 31.90 -16.71 -19.78
C GLU A 11 32.91 -15.69 -19.20
N GLY A 12 32.55 -15.06 -18.08
CA GLY A 12 33.36 -14.00 -17.46
C GLY A 12 33.06 -12.57 -17.95
N ALA A 13 32.06 -12.36 -18.81
CA ALA A 13 31.65 -11.02 -19.21
C ALA A 13 30.99 -10.24 -18.05
N GLU A 14 31.51 -9.05 -17.76
CA GLU A 14 30.90 -8.12 -16.80
C GLU A 14 29.65 -7.45 -17.41
N VAL A 15 28.55 -7.46 -16.67
CA VAL A 15 27.28 -6.86 -17.09
C VAL A 15 26.92 -5.73 -16.14
N VAL A 16 26.81 -4.51 -16.68
CA VAL A 16 26.36 -3.33 -15.92
C VAL A 16 24.92 -3.02 -16.29
N VAL A 17 24.02 -3.13 -15.32
CA VAL A 17 22.62 -2.73 -15.47
C VAL A 17 22.49 -1.26 -15.11
N ILE A 18 22.37 -0.40 -16.11
CA ILE A 18 22.03 1.01 -15.90
C ILE A 18 20.51 1.09 -15.78
N VAL A 19 20.03 1.22 -14.54
CA VAL A 19 18.65 1.63 -14.29
C VAL A 19 18.63 3.14 -14.49
N PRO A 20 17.98 3.68 -15.55
CA PRO A 20 17.79 5.11 -15.62
C PRO A 20 17.03 5.54 -14.37
N GLU A 21 17.52 6.58 -13.70
CA GLU A 21 16.84 7.20 -12.59
C GLU A 21 15.43 7.55 -13.07
N SER A 22 14.47 6.73 -12.67
CA SER A 22 13.08 7.00 -12.99
C SER A 22 12.76 8.25 -12.22
N GLU A 23 12.61 9.37 -12.92
CA GLU A 23 11.99 10.56 -12.35
C GLU A 23 10.78 10.07 -11.57
N PRO A 24 10.59 10.50 -10.31
CA PRO A 24 9.48 10.03 -9.51
C PRO A 24 8.24 10.34 -10.34
N THR A 25 7.63 9.27 -10.89
CA THR A 25 6.38 9.39 -11.60
C THR A 25 5.46 10.01 -10.58
N LYS A 26 5.16 11.29 -10.79
CA LYS A 26 4.25 12.05 -9.97
C LYS A 26 2.90 11.43 -10.28
N VAL A 27 2.58 10.36 -9.56
CA VAL A 27 1.31 9.67 -9.70
C VAL A 27 0.30 10.73 -9.32
N GLU A 28 -0.37 11.32 -10.30
CA GLU A 28 -1.56 12.16 -10.16
C GLU A 28 -2.75 11.31 -9.68
N ALA A 29 -2.50 10.35 -8.79
CA ALA A 29 -3.56 9.82 -7.96
C ALA A 29 -4.07 11.01 -7.15
N PRO A 30 -5.40 11.12 -6.91
CA PRO A 30 -5.89 11.98 -5.85
C PRO A 30 -5.03 11.65 -4.62
N GLY A 31 -4.32 12.67 -4.13
CA GLY A 31 -3.30 12.47 -3.11
C GLY A 31 -3.89 11.62 -1.99
N ILE A 32 -3.08 10.79 -1.34
CA ILE A 32 -3.52 9.92 -0.24
C ILE A 32 -4.47 10.65 0.72
N TRP A 33 -4.22 11.94 0.97
CA TRP A 33 -5.08 12.84 1.74
C TRP A 33 -6.50 13.03 1.20
N ALA A 34 -6.68 13.17 -0.11
CA ALA A 34 -8.00 13.25 -0.74
C ALA A 34 -8.79 11.95 -0.54
N LYS A 35 -8.12 10.79 -0.74
CA LYS A 35 -8.75 9.48 -0.49
C LYS A 35 -9.10 9.26 0.98
N LEU A 36 -8.25 9.68 1.91
CA LEU A 36 -8.53 9.63 3.34
C LEU A 36 -9.72 10.53 3.71
N ALA A 37 -9.83 11.71 3.08
CA ALA A 37 -10.96 12.61 3.27
C ALA A 37 -12.27 12.01 2.72
N ASP A 38 -12.23 11.35 1.56
CA ASP A 38 -13.37 10.62 1.00
C ASP A 38 -13.80 9.46 1.92
N LEU A 39 -12.83 8.70 2.44
CA LEU A 39 -13.09 7.62 3.38
C LEU A 39 -13.78 8.12 4.66
N GLY A 40 -13.32 9.24 5.23
CA GLY A 40 -13.94 9.85 6.40
C GLY A 40 -15.40 10.27 6.15
N ARG A 41 -15.65 10.96 5.03
CA ARG A 41 -17.02 11.33 4.63
C ARG A 41 -17.93 10.13 4.46
N TRP A 42 -17.42 9.05 3.86
CA TRP A 42 -18.18 7.81 3.71
C TRP A 42 -18.47 7.16 5.08
N ALA A 43 -17.48 7.10 5.97
CA ALA A 43 -17.65 6.54 7.30
C ALA A 43 -18.73 7.26 8.13
N GLU A 44 -18.86 8.59 7.98
CA GLU A 44 -19.92 9.38 8.63
C GLU A 44 -21.34 9.04 8.15
N THR A 45 -21.49 8.36 7.01
CA THR A 45 -22.81 7.90 6.52
C THR A 45 -23.23 6.56 7.10
N LEU A 46 -22.31 5.84 7.77
CA LEU A 46 -22.60 4.55 8.38
C LEU A 46 -23.37 4.74 9.69
N PRO A 47 -24.28 3.80 10.04
CA PRO A 47 -24.90 3.78 11.36
C PRO A 47 -23.82 3.74 12.45
N SER A 48 -23.98 4.57 13.48
CA SER A 48 -23.10 4.57 14.65
C SER A 48 -23.67 3.65 15.74
N ASP A 49 -23.82 2.37 15.42
CA ASP A 49 -24.22 1.31 16.35
C ASP A 49 -23.00 0.55 16.93
N LEU A 50 -21.82 1.18 16.82
CA LEU A 50 -20.55 0.61 17.26
C LEU A 50 -20.39 0.68 18.79
N PRO A 51 -19.71 -0.32 19.40
CA PRO A 51 -19.39 -0.28 20.81
C PRO A 51 -18.55 0.95 21.18
N PRO A 52 -18.80 1.58 22.35
CA PRO A 52 -18.07 2.79 22.77
C PRO A 52 -16.58 2.55 23.00
N ASP A 53 -16.17 1.28 23.19
CA ASP A 53 -14.79 0.86 23.42
C ASP A 53 -14.13 0.23 22.19
N LEU A 54 -14.75 0.35 21.00
CA LEU A 54 -14.24 -0.26 19.76
C LEU A 54 -12.80 0.15 19.47
N ALA A 55 -12.42 1.40 19.71
CA ALA A 55 -11.06 1.89 19.45
C ALA A 55 -10.02 1.13 20.31
N GLU A 56 -10.32 0.93 21.59
CA GLU A 56 -9.45 0.25 22.57
C GLU A 56 -9.44 -1.27 22.35
N ASN A 57 -10.57 -1.81 21.86
CA ASN A 57 -10.83 -3.24 21.73
C ASN A 57 -10.99 -3.73 20.29
N HIS A 58 -10.43 -3.04 19.29
CA HIS A 58 -10.59 -3.41 17.88
C HIS A 58 -10.12 -4.84 17.60
N ASP A 59 -9.03 -5.28 18.24
CA ASP A 59 -8.52 -6.66 18.22
C ASP A 59 -9.56 -7.69 18.70
N HIS A 60 -10.33 -7.35 19.74
CA HIS A 60 -11.39 -8.21 20.26
C HIS A 60 -12.52 -8.37 19.23
N TYR A 61 -12.97 -7.25 18.65
CA TYR A 61 -14.10 -7.25 17.71
C TYR A 61 -13.75 -7.79 16.32
N LEU A 62 -12.54 -7.52 15.82
CA LEU A 62 -12.09 -7.93 14.49
C LEU A 62 -11.48 -9.34 14.47
N HIS A 63 -10.84 -9.75 15.56
CA HIS A 63 -10.01 -10.96 15.59
C HIS A 63 -10.37 -11.92 16.74
N GLY A 64 -11.36 -11.60 17.58
CA GLY A 64 -11.81 -12.47 18.67
C GLY A 64 -10.81 -12.60 19.83
N LEU A 65 -9.83 -11.69 19.91
CA LEU A 65 -8.84 -11.68 20.97
C LEU A 65 -9.46 -11.34 22.34
N PRO A 66 -8.80 -11.65 23.46
CA PRO A 66 -9.26 -11.23 24.78
C PRO A 66 -9.44 -9.70 24.86
N ARG A 67 -10.55 -9.25 25.45
CA ARG A 67 -10.86 -7.83 25.63
C ARG A 67 -9.89 -7.19 26.64
N ARG A 68 -9.36 -6.01 26.29
CA ARG A 68 -8.56 -5.16 27.17
C ARG A 68 -9.47 -4.56 28.25
N ARG A 69 -8.96 -4.51 29.49
CA ARG A 69 -9.66 -4.00 30.68
C ARG A 69 -9.22 -2.59 31.01
#